data_AF-A0A7J4VH89-F1
#
_entry.id   AF-A0A7J4VH89-F1
#
_cell.length_a   1.000
_cell.length_b   1.000
_cell.length_c   1.000
_cell.angle_alpha   90.00
_cell.angle_beta   90.00
_cell.angle_gamma   90.00
#
_symmetry.space_group_name_H-M   'P 1'
#
loop_
_entity.id
_entity.type
_entity.pdbx_description
1 polymer ?
#
loop_
_entity_poly.entity_id
_entity_poly.type
_entity_poly.pdbx_seq_one_letter_code
_entity_poly.pdbx_strand_id
1 'polypeptide(L)'
;MTFSLQTFGNLQLLDADGRIVSFPEKGLLVLSYLLSMQRESERRTTLARILWGGAGRDVEQVNLRKAISRIRSRQNQLGVEFLSFTDGMVSSGRTPITSDLLSLQGGDLTKPVARLRRLVALFDQPYLGPVRCQSPDFERWLVQCQNSHSDLLKALLKEAAASARGPEDDEVIKSAAILIFRTEPEDPDTLRLLIQLFNAEEEVEYFRTYFEQRKELLIARRSG
;
A
#
# COMPACT_ATOMS: atom_id res chain seq x y z
N MET A 1 -13.45 15.47 -14.06
CA MET A 1 -13.30 15.42 -12.59
C MET A 1 -12.21 14.42 -12.30
N THR A 2 -11.22 14.78 -11.49
CA THR A 2 -10.12 13.87 -11.12
C THR A 2 -10.38 13.38 -9.71
N PHE A 3 -10.30 12.08 -9.50
CA PHE A 3 -10.40 11.46 -8.18
C PHE A 3 -9.12 10.70 -7.88
N SER A 4 -8.74 10.68 -6.62
CA SER A 4 -7.59 9.88 -6.16
C SER A 4 -7.99 8.99 -5.00
N LEU A 5 -7.44 7.78 -5.02
CA LEU A 5 -7.55 6.80 -3.96
C LEU A 5 -6.35 6.96 -3.01
N GLN A 6 -6.62 7.37 -1.78
CA GLN A 6 -5.63 7.33 -0.73
C GLN A 6 -5.62 5.91 -0.15
N THR A 7 -4.46 5.25 -0.22
CA THR A 7 -4.27 3.87 0.25
C THR A 7 -3.32 3.78 1.43
N PHE A 8 -2.49 4.80 1.69
CA PHE A 8 -1.63 4.87 2.87
C PHE A 8 -2.19 5.87 3.89
N GLY A 9 -2.20 5.47 5.17
CA GLY A 9 -2.90 6.17 6.24
C GLY A 9 -4.33 5.65 6.36
N ASN A 10 -5.31 6.37 5.84
CA ASN A 10 -6.71 5.93 5.81
C ASN A 10 -7.14 5.61 4.38
N LEU A 11 -7.85 4.50 4.19
CA LEU A 11 -8.45 4.17 2.90
C LEU A 11 -9.61 5.14 2.57
N GLN A 12 -9.35 6.07 1.66
CA GLN A 12 -10.26 7.18 1.36
C GLN A 12 -10.28 7.54 -0.12
N LEU A 13 -11.40 8.10 -0.58
CA LEU A 13 -11.53 8.71 -1.90
C LEU A 13 -11.45 10.22 -1.75
N LEU A 14 -10.60 10.86 -2.55
CA LEU A 14 -10.46 12.31 -2.61
C LEU A 14 -10.95 12.84 -3.96
N ASP A 15 -11.54 14.03 -3.95
CA ASP A 15 -11.82 14.79 -5.18
C ASP A 15 -10.59 15.60 -5.64
N ALA A 16 -10.76 16.40 -6.68
CA ALA A 16 -9.70 17.22 -7.25
C ALA A 16 -9.18 18.32 -6.30
N ASP A 17 -9.99 18.73 -5.31
CA ASP A 17 -9.62 19.70 -4.29
C ASP A 17 -8.95 19.03 -3.07
N GLY A 18 -8.75 17.70 -3.12
CA GLY A 18 -8.21 16.91 -2.00
C GLY A 18 -9.21 16.69 -0.87
N ARG A 19 -10.51 16.91 -1.11
CA ARG A 19 -11.54 16.73 -0.08
C ARG A 19 -12.02 15.29 -0.07
N ILE A 20 -12.30 14.79 1.14
CA ILE A 20 -12.80 13.43 1.32
C ILE A 20 -14.21 13.31 0.75
N VAL A 21 -14.35 12.39 -0.20
CA VAL A 21 -15.63 12.01 -0.80
C VAL A 21 -16.09 10.71 -0.16
N SER A 22 -17.25 10.74 0.51
CA SER A 22 -17.84 9.51 1.07
C SER A 22 -18.06 8.47 -0.02
N PHE A 23 -17.57 7.25 0.19
CA PHE A 23 -17.73 6.11 -0.70
C PHE A 23 -17.77 4.81 0.12
N PRO A 24 -18.47 3.75 -0.32
CA PRO A 24 -18.49 2.49 0.42
C PRO A 24 -17.07 1.91 0.59
N GLU A 25 -16.67 1.61 1.83
CA GLU A 25 -15.35 1.04 2.17
C GLU A 25 -15.00 -0.19 1.31
N LYS A 26 -15.98 -1.08 1.11
CA LYS A 26 -15.81 -2.29 0.27
C LYS A 26 -15.58 -1.96 -1.21
N GLY A 27 -16.08 -0.83 -1.70
CA GLY A 27 -15.78 -0.35 -3.03
C GLY A 27 -14.35 0.20 -3.14
N LEU A 28 -13.89 0.92 -2.11
CA LEU A 28 -12.51 1.38 -2.03
C LEU A 28 -11.53 0.19 -1.98
N LEU A 29 -11.85 -0.85 -1.21
CA LEU A 29 -11.04 -2.08 -1.15
C LEU A 29 -10.93 -2.79 -2.51
N VAL A 30 -12.02 -2.84 -3.28
CA VAL A 30 -11.99 -3.41 -4.65
C VAL A 30 -11.11 -2.57 -5.56
N LEU A 31 -11.20 -1.23 -5.48
CA LEU A 31 -10.33 -0.34 -6.25
C LEU A 31 -8.87 -0.53 -5.88
N SER A 32 -8.54 -0.53 -4.58
CA SER A 32 -7.17 -0.82 -4.10
C SER A 32 -6.66 -2.17 -4.59
N TYR A 33 -7.52 -3.20 -4.57
CA TYR A 33 -7.18 -4.54 -5.06
C TYR A 33 -6.84 -4.53 -6.55
N LEU A 34 -7.72 -3.99 -7.40
CA LEU A 34 -7.50 -3.94 -8.84
C LEU A 34 -6.23 -3.14 -9.19
N LEU A 35 -6.02 -1.99 -8.53
CA LEU A 35 -4.84 -1.16 -8.75
C LEU A 35 -3.54 -1.84 -8.30
N SER A 36 -3.50 -2.40 -7.09
CA SER A 36 -2.29 -3.07 -6.57
C SER A 36 -1.92 -4.33 -7.35
N MET A 37 -2.92 -5.06 -7.85
CA MET A 37 -2.72 -6.26 -8.67
C MET A 37 -2.52 -5.94 -10.16
N GLN A 38 -2.60 -4.66 -10.55
CA GLN A 38 -2.55 -4.19 -11.94
C GLN A 38 -3.55 -4.95 -12.84
N ARG A 39 -4.78 -5.13 -12.35
CA ARG A 39 -5.86 -5.86 -13.04
C ARG A 39 -6.95 -4.90 -13.45
N GLU A 40 -7.40 -5.03 -14.70
CA GLU A 40 -8.60 -4.34 -15.19
C GLU A 40 -9.90 -5.00 -14.71
N SER A 41 -9.85 -6.27 -14.28
CA SER A 41 -11.03 -6.99 -13.81
C SER A 41 -10.71 -8.18 -12.92
N GLU A 42 -11.69 -8.56 -12.10
CA GLU A 42 -11.65 -9.74 -11.24
C GLU A 42 -13.04 -10.37 -11.13
N ARG A 43 -13.09 -11.69 -10.85
CA ARG A 43 -14.34 -12.41 -10.63
C ARG A 43 -15.01 -11.94 -9.35
N ARG A 44 -16.33 -11.79 -9.40
CA ARG A 44 -17.20 -11.53 -8.24
C ARG A 44 -16.98 -12.56 -7.13
N THR A 45 -16.81 -13.84 -7.48
CA THR A 45 -16.54 -14.90 -6.50
C THR A 45 -15.22 -14.72 -5.78
N THR A 46 -14.16 -14.31 -6.49
CA THR A 46 -12.85 -14.00 -5.89
C THR A 46 -12.98 -12.80 -4.94
N LEU A 47 -13.59 -11.70 -5.40
CA LEU A 47 -13.76 -10.50 -4.57
C LEU A 47 -14.67 -10.75 -3.36
N ALA A 48 -15.71 -11.59 -3.49
CA ALA A 48 -16.55 -11.97 -2.36
C ALA A 48 -15.74 -12.70 -1.29
N ARG A 49 -14.86 -13.61 -1.71
CA ARG A 49 -13.97 -14.36 -0.82
C ARG A 49 -12.92 -13.46 -0.17
N ILE A 50 -12.35 -12.51 -0.91
CA ILE A 50 -11.43 -11.51 -0.34
C ILE A 50 -12.16 -10.66 0.71
N LEU A 51 -13.37 -10.17 0.42
CA LEU A 51 -14.02 -9.19 1.28
C LEU A 51 -14.76 -9.80 2.49
N TRP A 52 -15.23 -11.05 2.37
CA TRP A 52 -16.07 -11.72 3.37
C TRP A 52 -15.74 -13.20 3.57
N GLY A 53 -14.62 -13.69 3.04
CA GLY A 53 -14.22 -15.09 3.13
C GLY A 53 -14.22 -15.61 4.58
N GLY A 54 -14.77 -16.81 4.76
CA GLY A 54 -14.96 -17.42 6.08
C GLY A 54 -16.39 -17.32 6.61
N ALA A 55 -17.27 -16.54 5.97
CA ALA A 55 -18.69 -16.46 6.32
C ALA A 55 -19.57 -17.52 5.63
N GLY A 56 -19.02 -18.24 4.64
CA GLY A 56 -19.73 -19.22 3.82
C GLY A 56 -20.21 -18.64 2.48
N ARG A 57 -20.15 -19.46 1.42
CA ARG A 57 -20.32 -19.00 0.03
C ARG A 57 -21.61 -18.22 -0.22
N ASP A 58 -22.74 -18.67 0.34
CA ASP A 58 -24.01 -17.98 0.13
C ASP A 58 -24.05 -16.60 0.78
N VAL A 59 -23.49 -16.48 1.99
CA VAL A 59 -23.40 -15.21 2.74
C VAL A 59 -22.46 -14.24 2.02
N GLU A 60 -21.32 -14.72 1.55
CA GLU A 60 -20.34 -13.96 0.75
C GLU A 60 -21.02 -13.37 -0.51
N GLN A 61 -21.78 -14.18 -1.24
CA GLN A 61 -22.49 -13.74 -2.45
C GLN A 61 -23.62 -12.74 -2.17
N VAL A 62 -24.40 -12.96 -1.10
CA VAL A 62 -25.45 -12.02 -0.67
C VAL A 62 -24.84 -10.67 -0.29
N ASN A 63 -23.75 -10.67 0.48
CA ASN A 63 -23.07 -9.46 0.90
C ASN A 63 -22.44 -8.71 -0.28
N LEU A 64 -21.85 -9.43 -1.22
CA LEU A 64 -21.35 -8.83 -2.45
C LEU A 64 -22.47 -8.13 -3.23
N ARG A 65 -23.63 -8.78 -3.44
CA ARG A 65 -24.76 -8.16 -4.15
C ARG A 65 -25.22 -6.86 -3.47
N LYS A 66 -25.31 -6.85 -2.14
CA LYS A 66 -25.65 -5.65 -1.35
C LYS A 66 -24.57 -4.56 -1.50
N ALA A 67 -23.30 -4.92 -1.46
CA ALA A 67 -22.19 -3.98 -1.66
C ALA A 67 -22.21 -3.37 -3.06
N ILE A 68 -22.39 -4.18 -4.11
CA ILE A 68 -22.49 -3.72 -5.50
C ILE A 68 -23.64 -2.72 -5.65
N SER A 69 -24.81 -2.99 -5.06
CA SER A 69 -25.94 -2.06 -5.08
C SER A 69 -25.60 -0.70 -4.46
N ARG A 70 -24.94 -0.69 -3.30
CA ARG A 70 -24.49 0.55 -2.62
C ARG A 70 -23.46 1.31 -3.45
N ILE A 71 -22.50 0.60 -4.04
CA ILE A 71 -21.46 1.20 -4.90
C ILE A 71 -22.10 1.84 -6.13
N ARG A 72 -22.99 1.12 -6.84
CA ARG A 72 -23.71 1.65 -8.00
C ARG A 72 -24.53 2.90 -7.65
N SER A 73 -25.26 2.86 -6.54
CA SER A 73 -26.04 4.02 -6.07
C SER A 73 -25.13 5.22 -5.83
N ARG A 74 -23.98 5.04 -5.15
CA ARG A 74 -23.05 6.13 -4.88
C ARG A 74 -22.37 6.66 -6.13
N GLN A 75 -21.96 5.78 -7.05
CA GLN A 75 -21.43 6.15 -8.35
C GLN A 75 -22.41 7.01 -9.15
N ASN A 76 -23.68 6.63 -9.19
CA ASN A 76 -24.73 7.42 -9.85
C ASN A 76 -24.92 8.80 -9.21
N GLN A 77 -24.91 8.89 -7.88
CA GLN A 77 -24.99 10.18 -7.17
C GLN A 77 -23.83 11.12 -7.48
N LEU A 78 -22.63 10.55 -7.66
CA LEU A 78 -21.42 11.29 -7.98
C LEU A 78 -21.28 11.58 -9.49
N GLY A 79 -22.11 10.96 -10.34
CA GLY A 79 -21.98 11.07 -11.80
C GLY A 79 -20.71 10.41 -12.34
N VAL A 80 -20.23 9.34 -11.70
CA VAL A 80 -18.97 8.64 -12.02
C VAL A 80 -19.18 7.14 -12.16
N GLU A 81 -18.22 6.47 -12.79
CA GLU A 81 -18.15 5.01 -12.88
C GLU A 81 -16.72 4.56 -12.58
N PHE A 82 -16.37 4.38 -11.31
CA PHE A 82 -15.06 3.83 -10.91
C PHE A 82 -14.98 2.32 -11.09
N LEU A 83 -16.10 1.63 -10.85
CA LEU A 83 -16.24 0.19 -11.04
C LEU A 83 -17.42 -0.11 -11.96
N SER A 84 -17.19 -0.99 -12.92
CA SER A 84 -18.22 -1.61 -13.75
C SER A 84 -18.51 -3.03 -13.26
N PHE A 85 -19.77 -3.45 -13.35
CA PHE A 85 -20.17 -4.78 -12.90
C PHE A 85 -20.99 -5.48 -13.99
N THR A 86 -20.46 -6.57 -14.53
CA THR A 86 -21.14 -7.46 -15.48
C THR A 86 -21.53 -8.76 -14.79
N ASP A 87 -22.10 -9.72 -15.52
CA ASP A 87 -22.38 -11.03 -14.93
C ASP A 87 -21.06 -11.73 -14.56
N GLY A 88 -20.93 -12.09 -13.29
CA GLY A 88 -19.73 -12.75 -12.75
C GLY A 88 -18.46 -11.90 -12.57
N MET A 89 -18.35 -10.68 -13.14
CA MET A 89 -17.12 -9.87 -13.05
C MET A 89 -17.34 -8.50 -12.41
N VAL A 90 -16.24 -7.94 -11.90
CA VAL A 90 -16.09 -6.54 -11.51
C VAL A 90 -14.84 -6.00 -12.21
N SER A 91 -14.96 -4.83 -12.84
CA SER A 91 -13.92 -4.23 -13.66
C SER A 91 -13.69 -2.78 -13.30
N SER A 92 -12.51 -2.24 -13.66
CA SER A 92 -12.30 -0.80 -13.74
C SER A 92 -13.40 -0.16 -14.59
N GLY A 93 -13.97 0.94 -14.10
CA GLY A 93 -14.98 1.70 -14.83
C GLY A 93 -14.37 2.76 -15.75
N ARG A 94 -15.23 3.57 -16.36
CA ARG A 94 -14.82 4.61 -17.32
C ARG A 94 -14.19 5.84 -16.67
N THR A 95 -14.45 6.06 -15.39
CA THR A 95 -13.88 7.21 -14.67
C THR A 95 -12.49 6.83 -14.16
N PRO A 96 -11.43 7.49 -14.65
CA PRO A 96 -10.08 7.20 -14.19
C PRO A 96 -9.93 7.58 -12.72
N ILE A 97 -9.16 6.79 -12.00
CA ILE A 97 -8.81 7.03 -10.60
C ILE A 97 -7.31 6.79 -10.45
N THR A 98 -6.60 7.76 -9.87
CA THR A 98 -5.20 7.58 -9.48
C THR A 98 -5.14 7.04 -8.05
N SER A 99 -3.96 6.61 -7.60
CA SER A 99 -3.71 6.42 -6.17
C SER A 99 -2.51 7.23 -5.71
N ASP A 100 -2.38 7.43 -4.41
CA ASP A 100 -1.18 7.99 -3.80
C ASP A 100 0.11 7.27 -4.26
N LEU A 101 0.09 5.95 -4.37
CA LEU A 101 1.24 5.18 -4.89
C LEU A 101 1.46 5.37 -6.40
N LEU A 102 0.40 5.29 -7.23
CA LEU A 102 0.53 5.47 -8.68
C LEU A 102 0.94 6.90 -9.06
N SER A 103 0.53 7.88 -8.27
CA SER A 103 0.91 9.29 -8.47
C SER A 103 2.40 9.52 -8.26
N LEU A 104 3.10 8.64 -7.51
CA LEU A 104 4.56 8.68 -7.37
C LEU A 104 5.30 8.14 -8.59
N GLN A 105 4.64 7.32 -9.43
CA GLN A 105 5.23 6.73 -10.63
C GLN A 105 5.14 7.67 -11.85
N GLY A 106 4.16 8.57 -11.88
CA GLY A 106 3.87 9.45 -13.03
C GLY A 106 4.46 10.87 -12.97
N GLY A 107 5.25 11.21 -11.95
CA GLY A 107 5.77 12.58 -11.76
C GLY A 107 7.12 12.84 -12.44
N ASP A 108 7.39 14.12 -12.75
CA ASP A 108 8.65 14.71 -13.26
C ASP A 108 9.85 14.60 -12.28
N LEU A 109 9.80 13.64 -11.37
CA LEU A 109 10.86 13.34 -10.43
C LEU A 109 11.90 12.45 -11.12
N THR A 110 12.63 13.03 -12.06
CA THR A 110 13.73 12.36 -12.75
C THR A 110 14.84 11.92 -11.80
N LYS A 111 14.90 12.47 -10.58
CA LYS A 111 15.94 12.19 -9.58
C LYS A 111 15.52 11.04 -8.63
N PRO A 112 16.30 9.94 -8.56
CA PRO A 112 16.01 8.80 -7.68
C PRO A 112 15.81 9.17 -6.20
N VAL A 113 16.66 10.04 -5.63
CA VAL A 113 16.55 10.44 -4.21
C VAL A 113 15.25 11.19 -3.92
N ALA A 114 14.77 12.03 -4.86
CA ALA A 114 13.51 12.75 -4.67
C ALA A 114 12.30 11.81 -4.69
N ARG A 115 12.34 10.76 -5.54
CA ARG A 115 11.34 9.68 -5.55
C ARG A 115 11.38 8.89 -4.24
N LEU A 116 12.58 8.51 -3.80
CA LEU A 116 12.77 7.77 -2.54
C LEU A 116 12.21 8.56 -1.35
N ARG A 117 12.52 9.86 -1.24
CA ARG A 117 12.03 10.74 -0.17
C ARG A 117 10.49 10.73 -0.07
N ARG A 118 9.79 10.78 -1.20
CA ARG A 118 8.32 10.71 -1.22
C ARG A 118 7.81 9.32 -0.85
N LEU A 119 8.47 8.26 -1.31
CA LEU A 119 8.07 6.90 -0.98
C LEU A 119 8.24 6.61 0.52
N VAL A 120 9.34 7.06 1.12
CA VAL A 120 9.58 6.99 2.57
C VAL A 120 8.47 7.70 3.33
N ALA A 121 8.12 8.94 2.94
CA ALA A 121 7.04 9.69 3.59
C ALA A 121 5.68 8.98 3.47
N LEU A 122 5.41 8.32 2.33
CA LEU A 122 4.17 7.58 2.11
C LEU A 122 4.11 6.29 2.94
N PHE A 123 5.19 5.52 2.96
CA PHE A 123 5.24 4.20 3.61
C PHE A 123 5.46 4.26 5.13
N ASP A 124 5.81 5.43 5.69
CA ASP A 124 5.76 5.66 7.13
C ASP A 124 4.31 5.63 7.68
N GLN A 125 3.31 5.61 6.79
CA GLN A 125 1.90 5.41 7.11
C GLN A 125 1.47 3.95 6.87
N PRO A 126 0.49 3.42 7.64
CA PRO A 126 -0.01 2.07 7.42
C PRO A 126 -0.73 1.94 6.07
N TYR A 127 -0.47 0.87 5.33
CA TYR A 127 -1.22 0.54 4.12
C TYR A 127 -2.65 0.08 4.46
N LEU A 128 -3.62 0.64 3.75
CA LEU A 128 -5.08 0.59 3.92
C LEU A 128 -5.64 1.06 5.26
N GLY A 129 -4.80 1.31 6.27
CA GLY A 129 -5.27 1.74 7.58
C GLY A 129 -6.27 0.76 8.22
N PRO A 130 -7.07 1.23 9.19
CA PRO A 130 -8.08 0.39 9.82
C PRO A 130 -9.28 0.18 8.89
N VAL A 131 -9.35 -0.99 8.24
CA VAL A 131 -10.50 -1.41 7.42
C VAL A 131 -11.24 -2.58 8.05
N ARG A 132 -12.56 -2.65 7.85
CA ARG A 132 -13.39 -3.76 8.37
C ARG A 132 -13.35 -4.97 7.46
N CYS A 133 -12.18 -5.59 7.28
CA CYS A 133 -11.98 -6.77 6.43
C CYS A 133 -10.99 -7.72 7.09
N GLN A 134 -11.39 -8.98 7.30
CA GLN A 134 -10.61 -9.97 8.05
C GLN A 134 -10.77 -11.38 7.46
N SER A 135 -10.70 -11.49 6.13
CA SER A 135 -10.71 -12.81 5.47
C SER A 135 -9.30 -13.33 5.24
N PRO A 136 -9.08 -14.65 5.18
CA PRO A 136 -7.77 -15.22 4.85
C PRO A 136 -7.24 -14.77 3.48
N ASP A 137 -8.12 -14.58 2.49
CA ASP A 137 -7.72 -14.08 1.17
C ASP A 137 -7.31 -12.60 1.19
N PHE A 138 -7.96 -11.80 2.04
CA PHE A 138 -7.56 -10.41 2.25
C PHE A 138 -6.20 -10.30 2.94
N GLU A 139 -5.95 -11.09 3.98
CA GLU A 139 -4.64 -11.11 4.66
C GLU A 139 -3.51 -11.53 3.71
N ARG A 140 -3.74 -12.56 2.89
CA ARG A 140 -2.76 -12.98 1.87
C ARG A 140 -2.48 -11.87 0.85
N TRP A 141 -3.51 -11.17 0.41
CA TRP A 141 -3.35 -10.03 -0.50
C TRP A 141 -2.61 -8.86 0.16
N LEU A 142 -2.87 -8.57 1.44
CA LEU A 142 -2.15 -7.55 2.20
C LEU A 142 -0.64 -7.87 2.27
N VAL A 143 -0.29 -9.10 2.62
CA VAL A 143 1.12 -9.56 2.63
C VAL A 143 1.74 -9.41 1.24
N GLN A 144 1.03 -9.78 0.18
CA GLN A 144 1.51 -9.60 -1.19
C GLN A 144 1.78 -8.12 -1.54
N CYS A 145 0.90 -7.21 -1.11
CA CYS A 145 1.13 -5.77 -1.28
C CYS A 145 2.35 -5.30 -0.49
N GLN A 146 2.50 -5.72 0.76
CA GLN A 146 3.64 -5.35 1.61
C GLN A 146 4.97 -5.80 1.00
N ASN A 147 5.05 -7.03 0.50
CA ASN A 147 6.24 -7.52 -0.20
C ASN A 147 6.54 -6.69 -1.46
N SER A 148 5.50 -6.39 -2.26
CA SER A 148 5.65 -5.57 -3.48
C SER A 148 6.12 -4.14 -3.16
N HIS A 149 5.64 -3.56 -2.05
CA HIS A 149 6.08 -2.26 -1.56
C HIS A 149 7.55 -2.30 -1.11
N SER A 150 7.93 -3.35 -0.36
CA SER A 150 9.32 -3.55 0.08
C SER A 150 10.27 -3.67 -1.11
N ASP A 151 9.92 -4.47 -2.12
CA ASP A 151 10.70 -4.61 -3.35
C ASP A 151 10.89 -3.27 -4.08
N LEU A 152 9.81 -2.49 -4.21
CA LEU A 152 9.86 -1.15 -4.80
C LEU A 152 10.80 -0.22 -4.01
N LEU A 153 10.73 -0.25 -2.68
CA LEU A 153 11.56 0.58 -1.82
C LEU A 153 13.04 0.17 -1.90
N LYS A 154 13.34 -1.14 -1.88
CA LYS A 154 14.70 -1.69 -2.06
C LYS A 154 15.28 -1.29 -3.42
N ALA A 155 14.49 -1.36 -4.49
CA ALA A 155 14.93 -0.98 -5.84
C ALA A 155 15.28 0.52 -5.90
N LEU A 156 14.39 1.39 -5.43
CA LEU A 156 14.65 2.84 -5.42
C LEU A 156 15.78 3.24 -4.47
N LEU A 157 15.96 2.52 -3.35
CA LEU A 157 17.07 2.75 -2.45
C LEU A 157 18.43 2.54 -3.15
N LYS A 158 18.56 1.45 -3.93
CA LYS A 158 19.78 1.17 -4.71
C LYS A 158 20.07 2.29 -5.72
N GLU A 159 19.05 2.74 -6.45
CA GLU A 159 19.19 3.83 -7.43
C GLU A 159 19.54 5.17 -6.77
N ALA A 160 18.91 5.47 -5.64
CA ALA A 160 19.16 6.68 -4.86
C ALA A 160 20.57 6.70 -4.26
N ALA A 161 21.03 5.59 -3.68
CA ALA A 161 22.36 5.47 -3.11
C ALA A 161 23.47 5.67 -4.16
N ALA A 162 23.28 5.19 -5.39
CA ALA A 162 24.23 5.39 -6.48
C ALA A 162 24.31 6.84 -6.98
N SER A 163 23.29 7.67 -6.69
CA SER A 163 23.16 9.04 -7.20
C SER A 163 23.17 10.13 -6.14
N ALA A 164 23.22 9.76 -4.86
CA ALA A 164 23.22 10.68 -3.73
C ALA A 164 24.43 11.60 -3.72
N ARG A 165 24.19 12.88 -3.39
CA ARG A 165 25.24 13.89 -3.32
C ARG A 165 25.10 14.72 -2.05
N GLY A 166 25.62 14.17 -0.96
CA GLY A 166 25.81 14.89 0.30
C GLY A 166 24.76 14.57 1.37
N PRO A 167 24.85 15.26 2.52
CA PRO A 167 24.20 14.82 3.75
C PRO A 167 22.67 14.72 3.69
N GLU A 168 22.00 15.60 2.94
CA GLU A 168 20.53 15.57 2.83
C GLU A 168 20.00 14.34 2.07
N ASP A 169 20.79 13.82 1.14
CA ASP A 169 20.44 12.60 0.40
C ASP A 169 20.73 11.36 1.26
N ASP A 170 21.83 11.38 2.03
CA ASP A 170 22.21 10.32 2.97
C ASP A 170 21.12 10.08 4.04
N GLU A 171 20.51 11.15 4.57
CA GLU A 171 19.42 11.03 5.53
C GLU A 171 18.16 10.37 4.95
N VAL A 172 17.87 10.58 3.66
CA VAL A 172 16.78 9.89 2.97
C VAL A 172 17.09 8.41 2.79
N ILE A 173 18.34 8.08 2.43
CA ILE A 173 18.82 6.70 2.29
C ILE A 173 18.72 5.97 3.62
N LYS A 174 19.18 6.58 4.72
CA LYS A 174 19.04 6.02 6.08
C LYS A 174 17.58 5.82 6.48
N SER A 175 16.71 6.79 6.20
CA SER A 175 15.28 6.69 6.50
C SER A 175 14.62 5.53 5.75
N ALA A 176 14.95 5.35 4.47
CA ALA A 176 14.48 4.23 3.65
C ALA A 176 15.01 2.89 4.18
N ALA A 177 16.28 2.81 4.54
CA ALA A 177 16.90 1.63 5.12
C ALA A 177 16.20 1.19 6.42
N ILE A 178 15.92 2.15 7.31
CA ILE A 178 15.17 1.92 8.55
C ILE A 178 13.79 1.35 8.26
N LEU A 179 13.10 1.88 7.25
CA LEU A 179 11.78 1.42 6.88
C LEU A 179 11.78 -0.02 6.35
N ILE A 180 12.72 -0.37 5.45
CA ILE A 180 12.88 -1.74 4.94
C ILE A 180 13.16 -2.70 6.10
N PHE A 181 14.10 -2.34 6.99
CA PHE A 181 14.46 -3.18 8.14
C PHE A 181 13.26 -3.41 9.08
N ARG A 182 12.43 -2.40 9.31
CA ARG A 182 11.22 -2.57 10.16
C ARG A 182 10.23 -3.57 9.57
N THR A 183 10.12 -3.63 8.26
CA THR A 183 9.20 -4.54 7.55
C THR A 183 9.78 -5.96 7.50
N GLU A 184 11.09 -6.09 7.29
CA GLU A 184 11.77 -7.37 7.03
C GLU A 184 13.10 -7.49 7.80
N PRO A 185 13.08 -7.52 9.14
CA PRO A 185 14.30 -7.46 9.95
C PRO A 185 15.18 -8.72 9.84
N GLU A 186 14.55 -9.86 9.54
CA GLU A 186 15.21 -11.18 9.49
C GLU A 186 15.47 -11.66 8.05
N ASP A 187 15.14 -10.85 7.05
CA ASP A 187 15.35 -11.19 5.63
C ASP A 187 16.84 -11.08 5.27
N PRO A 188 17.52 -12.19 4.90
CA PRO A 188 18.96 -12.16 4.63
C PRO A 188 19.35 -11.25 3.47
N ASP A 189 18.49 -11.13 2.46
CA ASP A 189 18.74 -10.27 1.30
C ASP A 189 18.64 -8.78 1.66
N THR A 190 17.70 -8.42 2.53
CA THR A 190 17.60 -7.10 3.16
C THR A 190 18.86 -6.77 3.94
N LEU A 191 19.29 -7.66 4.85
CA LEU A 191 20.49 -7.44 5.64
C LEU A 191 21.72 -7.25 4.76
N ARG A 192 21.89 -8.11 3.75
CA ARG A 192 22.99 -8.02 2.79
C ARG A 192 22.96 -6.71 2.00
N LEU A 193 21.78 -6.27 1.56
CA LEU A 193 21.60 -4.99 0.89
C LEU A 193 22.05 -3.82 1.77
N LEU A 194 21.58 -3.77 3.01
CA LEU A 194 21.92 -2.70 3.93
C LEU A 194 23.43 -2.68 4.23
N ILE A 195 24.04 -3.84 4.47
CA ILE A 195 25.50 -3.96 4.65
C ILE A 195 26.26 -3.38 3.45
N GLN A 196 25.86 -3.74 2.23
CA GLN A 196 26.51 -3.27 1.00
C GLN A 196 26.37 -1.77 0.78
N LEU A 197 25.22 -1.19 1.13
CA LEU A 197 24.93 0.23 0.92
C LEU A 197 25.67 1.14 1.91
N PHE A 198 25.76 0.73 3.18
CA PHE A 198 26.40 1.53 4.22
C PHE A 198 27.89 1.19 4.43
N ASN A 199 28.38 0.13 3.77
CA ASN A 199 29.80 -0.22 3.62
C ASN A 199 30.66 -0.10 4.90
N ALA A 200 30.09 -0.38 6.08
CA ALA A 200 30.78 -0.25 7.35
C ALA A 200 30.26 -1.30 8.35
N GLU A 201 31.17 -2.15 8.84
CA GLU A 201 30.93 -3.00 10.01
C GLU A 201 30.44 -2.18 11.21
N GLU A 202 30.84 -0.91 11.33
CA GLU A 202 30.42 0.01 12.39
C GLU A 202 28.97 0.50 12.25
N GLU A 203 28.49 0.80 11.04
CA GLU A 203 27.10 1.24 10.84
C GLU A 203 26.11 0.07 10.91
N VAL A 204 26.54 -1.13 10.53
CA VAL A 204 25.71 -2.34 10.63
C VAL A 204 25.51 -2.75 12.09
N GLU A 205 26.54 -2.66 12.94
CA GLU A 205 26.39 -2.91 14.38
C GLU A 205 25.60 -1.77 15.05
N TYR A 206 25.73 -0.52 14.57
CA TYR A 206 24.86 0.58 14.98
C TYR A 206 23.40 0.31 14.62
N PHE A 207 23.10 -0.11 13.39
CA PHE A 207 21.75 -0.49 12.97
C PHE A 207 21.25 -1.68 13.81
N ARG A 208 22.04 -2.75 13.94
CA ARG A 208 21.69 -3.93 14.74
C ARG A 208 21.39 -3.56 16.19
N THR A 209 22.25 -2.76 16.83
CA THR A 209 22.09 -2.32 18.23
C THR A 209 20.90 -1.37 18.38
N TYR A 210 20.76 -0.39 17.49
CA TYR A 210 19.62 0.53 17.44
C TYR A 210 18.29 -0.22 17.27
N PHE A 211 18.30 -1.29 16.48
CA PHE A 211 17.12 -2.09 16.21
C PHE A 211 16.79 -3.09 17.33
N GLU A 212 17.80 -3.75 17.94
CA GLU A 212 17.61 -4.62 19.11
C GLU A 212 17.07 -3.83 20.31
N GLN A 213 17.64 -2.66 20.62
CA GLN A 213 17.14 -1.78 21.68
C GLN A 213 15.67 -1.37 21.47
N ARG A 214 15.24 -1.20 20.23
CA ARG A 214 13.87 -0.78 19.90
C ARG A 214 12.89 -1.95 19.86
N LYS A 215 13.35 -3.15 19.51
CA LYS A 215 12.61 -4.41 19.63
C LYS A 215 12.30 -4.72 21.10
N GLU A 216 13.28 -4.55 21.99
CA GLU A 216 13.09 -4.67 23.45
C GLU A 216 12.06 -3.68 24.00
N LEU A 217 12.09 -2.42 23.54
CA LEU A 217 11.09 -1.40 23.94
C LEU A 217 9.67 -1.72 23.47
N LEU A 218 9.51 -2.36 22.30
CA LEU A 218 8.21 -2.79 21.79
C LEU A 218 7.68 -4.04 22.50
N ILE A 219 8.56 -4.94 22.93
CA ILE A 219 8.23 -6.12 23.74
C ILE A 219 7.83 -5.67 25.16
N ALA A 220 8.60 -4.78 25.78
CA ALA A 220 8.31 -4.24 27.11
C ALA A 220 6.95 -3.52 27.21
N ARG A 221 6.48 -2.90 26.11
CA ARG A 221 5.16 -2.25 26.03
C ARG A 221 3.97 -3.20 25.84
N ARG A 222 4.21 -4.47 25.51
CA ARG A 222 3.18 -5.52 25.36
C ARG A 222 3.11 -6.43 26.60
N SER A 223 4.05 -6.31 27.53
CA SER A 223 4.16 -7.16 28.72
C SER A 223 3.74 -6.45 30.03
N GLY A 224 3.13 -5.27 29.94
CA GLY A 224 2.53 -4.54 31.07
C GLY A 224 1.11 -4.10 30.73
#